data_AF-A0A967WG59-F1
#
_entry.id   AF-A0A967WG59-F1
#
_cell.length_a   1.000
_cell.length_b   1.000
_cell.length_c   1.000
_cell.angle_alpha   90.00
_cell.angle_beta   90.00
_cell.angle_gamma   90.00
#
_symmetry.space_group_name_H-M   'P 1'
#
loop_
_entity.id
_entity.type
_entity.pdbx_description
1 polymer ?
#
loop_
_entity_poly.entity_id
_entity_poly.type
_entity_poly.pdbx_seq_one_letter_code
_entity_poly.pdbx_strand_id
1 'polypeptide(L)'
;DGVPFVMVGRHPDERVRYVDIDNVAAARMAVDHLARLGHRRIGIVTGPLNMPGGADRLEGYRKAVAAHRLPEDDRLVFEGDFTEASGMAAARRLLAQQATAIFAANDIMAVGALKVIRETGLRVPQDVAL
;
A
#
# COMPACT_ATOMS: atom_id res chain seq x y z
N ASP A 1 -28.98 -26.82 -3.42
CA ASP A 1 -28.37 -26.82 -2.07
C ASP A 1 -27.13 -25.94 -2.04
N GLY A 2 -27.10 -24.97 -1.14
CA GLY A 2 -25.98 -24.05 -0.97
C GLY A 2 -25.12 -24.46 0.24
N VAL A 3 -23.80 -24.44 0.07
CA VAL A 3 -22.86 -24.66 1.18
C VAL A 3 -22.82 -23.39 2.05
N PRO A 4 -23.08 -23.46 3.36
CA PRO A 4 -22.87 -22.32 4.25
C PRO A 4 -21.38 -21.93 4.28
N PHE A 5 -21.07 -20.66 4.02
CA PHE A 5 -19.71 -20.15 4.06
C PHE A 5 -19.64 -18.73 4.62
N VAL A 6 -18.45 -18.36 5.09
CA VAL A 6 -18.08 -17.00 5.47
C VAL A 6 -16.72 -16.72 4.84
N MET A 7 -16.56 -15.55 4.22
CA MET A 7 -15.31 -15.15 3.57
C MET A 7 -14.34 -14.52 4.57
N VAL A 8 -13.04 -14.74 4.38
CA VAL A 8 -11.99 -13.98 5.06
C VAL A 8 -11.56 -12.86 4.11
N GLY A 9 -11.73 -11.62 4.55
CA GLY A 9 -11.63 -10.44 3.69
C GLY A 9 -12.96 -10.05 3.05
N ARG A 10 -13.16 -8.74 2.85
CA ARG A 10 -14.41 -8.20 2.31
C ARG A 10 -14.55 -8.47 0.81
N HIS A 11 -15.68 -9.06 0.43
CA HIS A 11 -16.09 -9.23 -0.98
C HIS A 11 -16.67 -7.91 -1.53
N PRO A 12 -16.53 -7.60 -2.83
CA PRO A 12 -17.19 -6.44 -3.45
C PRO A 12 -18.72 -6.48 -3.38
N ASP A 13 -19.31 -7.68 -3.38
CA ASP A 13 -20.74 -7.89 -3.16
C ASP A 13 -21.07 -7.86 -1.65
N GLU A 14 -21.79 -6.82 -1.22
CA GLU A 14 -22.18 -6.59 0.17
C GLU A 14 -23.07 -7.70 0.78
N ARG A 15 -23.65 -8.56 -0.05
CA ARG A 15 -24.49 -9.68 0.41
C ARG A 15 -23.68 -10.84 0.98
N VAL A 16 -22.38 -10.92 0.66
CA VAL A 16 -21.49 -11.98 1.15
C VAL A 16 -21.11 -11.70 2.60
N ARG A 17 -21.30 -12.69 3.49
CA ARG A 17 -20.85 -12.59 4.89
C ARG A 17 -19.34 -12.77 4.98
N TYR A 18 -18.68 -11.90 5.73
CA TYR A 18 -17.23 -11.92 5.86
C TYR A 18 -16.76 -11.56 7.27
N VAL A 19 -15.50 -11.90 7.54
CA VAL A 19 -14.70 -11.37 8.65
C VAL A 19 -13.47 -10.71 8.04
N ASP A 20 -13.16 -9.49 8.47
CA ASP A 20 -12.02 -8.71 7.97
C ASP A 20 -11.43 -7.83 9.08
N ILE A 21 -10.27 -7.24 8.82
CA ILE A 21 -9.66 -6.20 9.63
C ILE A 21 -10.18 -4.82 9.23
N ASP A 22 -9.91 -3.80 10.05
CA ASP A 22 -10.05 -2.41 9.64
C ASP A 22 -8.87 -2.02 8.73
N ASN A 23 -9.03 -2.28 7.43
CA ASN A 23 -8.01 -2.02 6.42
C ASN A 23 -7.66 -0.52 6.31
N VAL A 24 -8.63 0.37 6.53
CA VAL A 24 -8.42 1.83 6.48
C VAL A 24 -7.55 2.26 7.66
N ALA A 25 -7.87 1.82 8.87
CA ALA A 25 -7.06 2.13 10.05
C ALA A 25 -5.66 1.51 9.96
N ALA A 26 -5.55 0.28 9.49
CA ALA A 26 -4.25 -0.40 9.31
C ALA A 26 -3.33 0.35 8.34
N ALA A 27 -3.83 0.72 7.16
CA ALA A 27 -3.06 1.49 6.19
C ALA A 27 -2.66 2.87 6.73
N ARG A 28 -3.58 3.55 7.43
CA ARG A 28 -3.28 4.82 8.08
C ARG A 28 -2.14 4.67 9.09
N MET A 29 -2.18 3.65 9.96
CA MET A 29 -1.13 3.42 10.95
C MET A 29 0.26 3.21 10.32
N ALA A 30 0.34 2.49 9.20
CA ALA A 30 1.59 2.26 8.48
C ALA A 30 2.15 3.58 7.92
N VAL A 31 1.32 4.39 7.27
CA VAL A 31 1.74 5.67 6.68
C VAL A 31 2.06 6.70 7.76
N ASP A 32 1.28 6.75 8.84
CA ASP A 32 1.57 7.60 10.00
C ASP A 32 2.94 7.24 10.63
N HIS A 33 3.32 5.96 10.65
CA HIS A 33 4.63 5.53 11.13
C HIS A 33 5.76 6.09 10.24
N LEU A 34 5.65 5.93 8.93
CA LEU A 34 6.62 6.47 7.97
C LEU A 34 6.71 8.00 8.07
N ALA A 35 5.57 8.69 8.21
CA ALA A 35 5.54 10.14 8.40
C ALA A 35 6.22 10.57 9.71
N ARG A 36 6.01 9.84 10.82
CA ARG A 36 6.68 10.09 12.11
C ARG A 36 8.19 9.89 12.06
N LEU A 37 8.69 9.03 11.18
CA LEU A 37 10.13 8.86 10.91
C LEU A 37 10.73 10.01 10.07
N GLY A 38 9.90 10.96 9.61
CA GLY A 38 10.34 12.14 8.88
C GLY A 38 10.17 12.06 7.36
N HIS A 39 9.61 10.96 6.83
CA HIS A 39 9.37 10.83 5.39
C HIS A 39 8.26 11.76 4.93
N ARG A 40 8.55 12.56 3.89
CA ARG A 40 7.61 13.54 3.31
C ARG A 40 7.03 13.11 1.96
N ARG A 41 7.77 12.28 1.21
CA ARG A 41 7.36 11.70 -0.08
C ARG A 41 7.16 10.20 0.10
N ILE A 42 5.98 9.81 0.56
CA ILE A 42 5.62 8.42 0.83
C ILE A 42 4.79 7.92 -0.35
N GLY A 43 5.24 6.88 -1.03
CA GLY A 43 4.47 6.19 -2.07
C GLY A 43 3.58 5.10 -1.49
N ILE A 44 2.49 4.77 -2.18
CA ILE A 44 1.67 3.58 -1.89
C ILE A 44 1.60 2.67 -3.11
N VAL A 45 1.78 1.37 -2.87
CA VAL A 45 1.38 0.30 -3.78
C VAL A 45 0.08 -0.30 -3.24
N THR A 46 -1.03 0.01 -3.89
CA THR A 46 -2.34 -0.54 -3.49
C THR A 46 -2.48 -1.97 -4.00
N GLY A 47 -3.63 -2.61 -3.76
CA GLY A 47 -4.11 -3.68 -4.64
C GLY A 47 -5.03 -3.14 -5.74
N PRO A 48 -5.74 -4.01 -6.48
CA PRO A 48 -6.76 -3.60 -7.43
C PRO A 48 -7.80 -2.72 -6.72
N LEU A 49 -8.11 -1.56 -7.29
CA LEU A 49 -9.03 -0.59 -6.68
C LEU A 49 -10.50 -1.02 -6.84
N ASN A 50 -10.76 -2.01 -7.69
CA ASN A 50 -12.06 -2.70 -7.75
C ASN A 50 -12.26 -3.73 -6.61
N MET A 51 -11.25 -3.95 -5.77
CA MET A 51 -11.34 -4.80 -4.57
C MET A 51 -11.39 -3.92 -3.31
N PRO A 52 -12.27 -4.23 -2.34
CA PRO A 52 -12.39 -3.43 -1.12
C PRO A 52 -11.07 -3.24 -0.38
N GLY A 53 -10.25 -4.28 -0.28
CA GLY A 53 -8.95 -4.19 0.38
C GLY A 53 -7.96 -3.24 -0.30
N GLY A 54 -8.05 -3.05 -1.63
CA GLY A 54 -7.23 -2.07 -2.35
C GLY A 54 -7.73 -0.64 -2.11
N ALA A 55 -9.04 -0.44 -2.24
CA ALA A 55 -9.69 0.86 -2.01
C ALA A 55 -9.51 1.35 -0.57
N ASP A 56 -9.73 0.49 0.43
CA ASP A 56 -9.60 0.85 1.86
C ASP A 56 -8.19 1.27 2.24
N ARG A 57 -7.18 0.60 1.68
CA ARG A 57 -5.77 0.94 1.94
C ARG A 57 -5.40 2.27 1.30
N LEU A 58 -5.93 2.57 0.11
CA LEU A 58 -5.77 3.88 -0.50
C LEU A 58 -6.44 4.98 0.34
N GLU A 59 -7.64 4.72 0.87
CA GLU A 59 -8.33 5.63 1.78
C GLU A 59 -7.51 5.90 3.04
N GLY A 60 -6.98 4.85 3.69
CA GLY A 60 -6.12 4.98 4.87
C GLY A 60 -4.86 5.80 4.61
N TYR A 61 -4.23 5.57 3.46
CA TYR A 61 -3.09 6.38 3.00
C TYR A 61 -3.44 7.86 2.82
N ARG A 62 -4.54 8.17 2.11
CA ARG A 62 -4.98 9.57 1.91
C ARG A 62 -5.30 10.26 3.23
N LYS A 63 -5.93 9.55 4.18
CA LYS A 63 -6.19 10.07 5.53
C LYS A 63 -4.89 10.40 6.28
N ALA A 64 -3.87 9.54 6.21
CA ALA A 64 -2.57 9.79 6.82
C ALA A 64 -1.85 10.99 6.17
N VAL A 65 -1.83 11.05 4.83
CA VAL A 65 -1.27 12.17 4.05
C VAL A 65 -1.88 13.49 4.48
N ALA A 66 -3.21 13.56 4.57
CA ALA A 66 -3.92 14.75 5.03
C ALA A 66 -3.57 15.10 6.49
N ALA A 67 -3.61 14.12 7.39
CA ALA A 67 -3.34 14.32 8.82
C ALA A 67 -1.93 14.87 9.10
N HIS A 68 -0.94 14.41 8.32
CA HIS A 68 0.46 14.83 8.43
C HIS A 68 0.83 16.02 7.50
N ARG A 69 -0.15 16.60 6.79
CA ARG A 69 0.06 17.69 5.81
C ARG A 69 1.20 17.36 4.83
N LEU A 70 1.17 16.12 4.34
CA LEU A 70 2.06 15.66 3.28
C LEU A 70 1.51 16.14 1.92
N PRO A 71 2.36 16.29 0.89
CA PRO A 71 1.89 16.63 -0.45
C PRO A 71 0.95 15.56 -0.99
N GLU A 72 -0.23 15.97 -1.43
CA GLU A 72 -1.13 15.11 -2.19
C GLU A 72 -0.61 15.03 -3.64
N ASP A 73 -0.01 13.90 -4.00
CA ASP A 73 0.61 13.67 -5.30
C ASP A 73 0.18 12.30 -5.85
N ASP A 74 -0.71 12.31 -6.84
CA ASP A 74 -1.23 11.06 -7.44
C ASP A 74 -0.13 10.24 -8.13
N ARG A 75 1.02 10.84 -8.44
CA ARG A 75 2.18 10.10 -8.97
C ARG A 75 2.84 9.20 -7.93
N LEU A 76 2.55 9.41 -6.64
CA LEU A 76 2.96 8.56 -5.53
C LEU A 76 1.96 7.42 -5.25
N VAL A 77 0.90 7.30 -6.04
CA VAL A 77 -0.04 6.17 -5.96
C VAL A 77 0.20 5.24 -7.16
N PHE A 78 0.36 3.95 -6.87
CA PHE A 78 0.44 2.90 -7.87
C PHE A 78 -0.60 1.82 -7.58
N GLU A 79 -1.45 1.53 -8.56
CA GLU A 79 -2.40 0.41 -8.49
C GLU A 79 -1.68 -0.91 -8.79
N GLY A 80 -1.47 -1.71 -7.75
CA GLY A 80 -0.90 -3.05 -7.86
C GLY A 80 -1.97 -4.13 -8.01
N ASP A 81 -1.53 -5.38 -8.17
CA ASP A 81 -2.40 -6.54 -8.37
C ASP A 81 -2.12 -7.67 -7.35
N PHE A 82 -1.49 -7.32 -6.22
CA PHE A 82 -1.04 -8.23 -5.17
C PHE A 82 0.08 -9.21 -5.57
N THR A 83 0.64 -9.10 -6.78
CA THR A 83 1.77 -9.93 -7.23
C THR A 83 3.11 -9.30 -6.91
N GLU A 84 4.17 -10.11 -6.92
CA GLU A 84 5.52 -9.61 -6.73
C GLU A 84 5.92 -8.66 -7.88
N ALA A 85 5.50 -8.99 -9.10
CA ALA A 85 5.80 -8.21 -10.30
C ALA A 85 5.22 -6.80 -10.24
N SER A 86 4.01 -6.63 -9.72
CA SER A 86 3.44 -5.29 -9.53
C SER A 86 4.16 -4.51 -8.44
N GLY A 87 4.60 -5.17 -7.36
CA GLY A 87 5.48 -4.55 -6.35
C GLY A 87 6.79 -4.02 -6.94
N MET A 88 7.43 -4.80 -7.81
CA MET A 88 8.64 -4.37 -8.53
C MET A 88 8.38 -3.20 -9.47
N ALA A 89 7.31 -3.26 -10.27
CA ALA A 89 6.93 -2.19 -11.19
C ALA A 89 6.62 -0.88 -10.45
N ALA A 90 5.88 -0.99 -9.34
CA ALA A 90 5.54 0.13 -8.48
C ALA A 90 6.78 0.78 -7.89
N ALA A 91 7.71 0.02 -7.32
CA ALA A 91 8.94 0.56 -6.76
C ALA A 91 9.76 1.35 -7.79
N ARG A 92 9.93 0.83 -9.02
CA ARG A 92 10.64 1.57 -10.08
C ARG A 92 10.00 2.92 -10.35
N ARG A 93 8.66 2.96 -10.45
CA ARG A 93 7.91 4.20 -10.69
C ARG A 93 8.00 5.17 -9.51
N LEU A 94 7.80 4.69 -8.29
CA LEU A 94 7.81 5.51 -7.08
C LEU A 94 9.20 6.10 -6.79
N LEU A 95 10.26 5.31 -6.99
CA LEU A 95 11.64 5.79 -6.88
C LEU A 95 11.97 6.85 -7.93
N ALA A 96 11.48 6.70 -9.17
CA ALA A 96 11.60 7.74 -10.19
C ALA A 96 10.85 9.04 -9.82
N GLN A 97 9.83 8.96 -8.95
CA GLN A 97 9.16 10.12 -8.35
C GLN A 97 9.78 10.57 -7.02
N GLN A 98 10.99 10.11 -6.71
CA GLN A 98 11.77 10.46 -5.52
C GLN A 98 11.01 10.14 -4.22
N ALA A 99 10.26 9.04 -4.18
CA ALA A 99 9.71 8.52 -2.94
C ALA A 99 10.85 8.09 -2.00
N THR A 100 10.79 8.53 -0.74
CA THR A 100 11.75 8.12 0.31
C THR A 100 11.17 7.08 1.26
N ALA A 101 9.89 6.77 1.12
CA ALA A 101 9.28 5.61 1.73
C ALA A 101 8.20 5.03 0.82
N ILE A 102 7.92 3.74 0.93
CA ILE A 102 6.88 3.04 0.17
C ILE A 102 6.04 2.23 1.16
N PHE A 103 4.72 2.40 1.15
CA PHE A 103 3.80 1.49 1.81
C PHE A 103 3.24 0.51 0.78
N ALA A 104 3.48 -0.79 0.96
CA ALA A 104 2.89 -1.83 0.11
C ALA A 104 1.67 -2.47 0.78
N ALA A 105 0.58 -2.63 0.03
CA ALA A 105 -0.68 -3.15 0.54
C ALA A 105 -0.63 -4.62 0.99
N ASN A 106 0.36 -5.40 0.55
CA ASN A 106 0.64 -6.75 1.05
C ASN A 106 2.14 -7.08 1.02
N ASP A 107 2.49 -8.19 1.65
CA ASP A 107 3.89 -8.64 1.79
C ASP A 107 4.54 -9.03 0.47
N ILE A 108 3.78 -9.63 -0.46
CA ILE A 108 4.29 -10.07 -1.75
C ILE A 108 4.73 -8.89 -2.62
N MET A 109 3.94 -7.81 -2.66
CA MET A 109 4.33 -6.57 -3.31
C MET A 109 5.48 -5.88 -2.56
N ALA A 110 5.50 -5.94 -1.22
CA ALA A 110 6.61 -5.41 -0.43
C ALA A 110 7.94 -6.11 -0.77
N VAL A 111 7.93 -7.44 -0.92
CA VAL A 111 9.10 -8.22 -1.37
C VAL A 111 9.55 -7.78 -2.77
N GLY A 112 8.63 -7.61 -3.71
CA GLY A 112 8.93 -7.09 -5.03
C GLY A 112 9.54 -5.68 -5.00
N ALA A 113 8.99 -4.79 -4.18
CA ALA A 113 9.51 -3.45 -3.98
C ALA A 113 10.93 -3.47 -3.37
N LEU A 114 11.15 -4.30 -2.35
CA LEU A 114 12.44 -4.46 -1.69
C LEU A 114 13.53 -4.96 -2.65
N LYS A 115 13.20 -5.88 -3.57
CA LYS A 115 14.14 -6.35 -4.60
C LYS A 115 14.61 -5.18 -5.48
N VAL A 116 13.68 -4.36 -5.96
CA VAL A 116 14.01 -3.20 -6.80
C VAL A 116 14.81 -2.14 -6.04
N ILE A 117 14.44 -1.84 -4.79
CA ILE A 117 15.21 -0.88 -3.97
C ILE A 117 16.67 -1.34 -3.86
N ARG A 118 16.90 -2.62 -3.59
CA ARG A 118 18.25 -3.21 -3.51
C ARG A 118 18.99 -3.20 -4.85
N GLU A 119 18.31 -3.50 -5.97
CA GLU A 119 18.88 -3.44 -7.32
C GLU A 119 19.38 -2.03 -7.68
N THR A 120 18.74 -0.99 -7.15
CA THR A 120 19.18 0.42 -7.36
C THR A 120 20.34 0.85 -6.47
N GLY A 121 20.83 -0.02 -5.58
CA GLY A 121 21.90 0.28 -4.63
C GLY A 121 21.46 1.14 -3.43
N LEU A 122 20.16 1.43 -3.30
CA LEU A 122 19.59 2.15 -2.17
C LEU A 122 19.46 1.23 -0.95
N ARG A 123 19.72 1.77 0.25
CA ARG A 123 19.65 1.05 1.51
C ARG A 123 18.27 1.18 2.15
N VAL A 124 17.80 0.09 2.73
CA VAL A 124 16.58 0.04 3.54
C VAL A 124 16.97 -0.11 5.01
N PRO A 125 16.50 0.75 5.93
CA PRO A 125 15.56 1.86 5.72
C PRO A 125 16.21 3.23 5.43
N GLN A 126 17.56 3.32 5.34
CA GLN A 126 18.27 4.61 5.41
C GLN A 126 18.00 5.55 4.24
N ASP A 127 17.91 5.01 3.02
CA ASP A 127 17.66 5.79 1.81
C ASP A 127 16.18 5.69 1.41
N VAL A 128 15.57 4.51 1.59
CA VAL A 128 14.14 4.26 1.35
C VAL A 128 13.59 3.36 2.46
N ALA A 129 12.56 3.83 3.16
CA ALA A 129 11.80 3.00 4.10
C ALA A 129 10.70 2.20 3.39
N LEU A 130 10.36 1.03 3.92
CA LEU A 130 9.33 0.13 3.40
C LEU A 130 8.45 -0.35 4.55
#